data_AF-A0A849ZIJ5-F1
#
_entry.id   AF-A0A849ZIJ5-F1
#
_cell.length_a   1.000
_cell.length_b   1.000
_cell.length_c   1.000
_cell.angle_alpha   90.00
_cell.angle_beta   90.00
_cell.angle_gamma   90.00
#
_symmetry.space_group_name_H-M   'P 1'
#
loop_
_entity.id
_entity.type
_entity.pdbx_description
1 polymer ?
#
loop_
_entity_poly.entity_id
_entity_poly.type
_entity_poly.pdbx_seq_one_letter_code
_entity_poly.pdbx_strand_id
1 'polypeptide(L)'
;MNRPRPPARSASGEGQKWRGPAQGGLFTAARAAPGSETTVEGEVVRVTYESEESGFRVIRVKVDGESVERTLVGVFPPAIPGTRVRATGKVVIDPKRGEQLRVETLLPVAPATLAGLERCLCSGLVKGIGPAYAKRIVLTFGEQSLEVLDKYPERLREVPGLGKERAAEVQRAWESHRAIGAIMIFLQSHGASPALASRIYKRFGPKAVAIVSQSPYRLALDVWGVGFKTADRIASSLGIGKDAPERAQAGVLHVLSEQNAQGHVFAPRSKLAEATATMLEIDVVAAEGAIDTLRNAERVKIERGLDDDSVYSPQLYAAEVGVSERMAALLGAPAAGRSLEPLVEPALTSFEKRSKVVLAPEQRGAIGLAAESKVVVITGGPGVGKTTIVRALLDLLDAAGLRTRLAAPTGRAAKRMSEATSREATTLHRLLEF
;
A
#
# COMPACT_ATOMS: atom_id res chain seq x y z
N MET A 1 -8.67 -9.53 96.37
CA MET A 1 -10.04 -8.98 96.27
C MET A 1 -10.82 -9.76 95.20
N ASN A 2 -12.07 -10.12 95.51
CA ASN A 2 -13.19 -10.60 94.68
C ASN A 2 -12.96 -11.31 93.33
N ARG A 3 -13.42 -12.57 93.26
CA ARG A 3 -14.39 -13.03 92.23
C ARG A 3 -15.81 -12.62 92.72
N PRO A 4 -16.84 -12.37 91.87
CA PRO A 4 -17.67 -13.50 91.38
C PRO A 4 -18.47 -13.33 90.04
N ARG A 5 -18.69 -14.49 89.39
CA ARG A 5 -19.87 -15.03 88.66
C ARG A 5 -20.54 -14.33 87.43
N PRO A 6 -21.05 -15.14 86.46
CA PRO A 6 -21.99 -14.77 85.39
C PRO A 6 -23.47 -15.03 85.79
N PRO A 7 -24.44 -14.60 84.97
CA PRO A 7 -25.28 -15.54 84.18
C PRO A 7 -25.58 -14.98 82.74
N ALA A 8 -26.36 -15.58 81.82
CA ALA A 8 -27.27 -16.74 81.84
C ALA A 8 -27.26 -17.53 80.48
N ARG A 9 -28.41 -18.10 80.06
CA ARG A 9 -28.73 -18.81 78.79
C ARG A 9 -29.99 -18.22 78.14
N SER A 10 -30.15 -18.38 76.82
CA SER A 10 -31.35 -19.02 76.24
C SER A 10 -31.00 -19.63 74.87
N ALA A 11 -31.80 -20.59 74.40
CA ALA A 11 -31.52 -21.36 73.18
C ALA A 11 -32.78 -21.58 72.34
N SER A 12 -32.69 -21.21 71.06
CA SER A 12 -33.52 -21.63 69.92
C SER A 12 -32.93 -20.95 68.67
N GLY A 13 -32.93 -21.50 67.46
CA GLY A 13 -33.27 -22.85 67.03
C GLY A 13 -33.06 -22.95 65.51
N GLU A 14 -32.61 -24.12 65.04
CA GLU A 14 -32.67 -24.59 63.64
C GLU A 14 -31.94 -23.80 62.53
N GLY A 15 -31.40 -24.54 61.55
CA GLY A 15 -30.44 -24.01 60.59
C GLY A 15 -31.07 -23.31 59.38
N GLN A 16 -30.37 -22.29 58.88
CA GLN A 16 -30.58 -21.79 57.52
C GLN A 16 -29.29 -21.80 56.70
N LYS A 17 -29.35 -22.45 55.54
CA LYS A 17 -28.29 -22.44 54.52
C LYS A 17 -28.01 -20.99 54.10
N TRP A 18 -26.74 -20.58 54.18
CA TRP A 18 -26.28 -19.34 53.56
C TRP A 18 -26.51 -19.39 52.05
N ARG A 19 -27.57 -18.71 51.57
CA ARG A 19 -27.72 -18.32 50.17
C ARG A 19 -27.16 -16.91 50.03
N GLY A 20 -25.99 -16.79 49.41
CA GLY A 20 -25.46 -15.48 49.03
C GLY A 20 -26.41 -14.76 48.06
N PRO A 21 -26.47 -13.41 48.07
CA PRO A 21 -27.31 -12.66 47.16
C PRO A 21 -26.86 -12.88 45.71
N ALA A 22 -27.83 -13.01 44.80
CA ALA A 22 -27.57 -13.34 43.40
C ALA A 22 -26.80 -12.21 42.68
N GLN A 23 -25.74 -12.58 41.95
CA GLN A 23 -25.09 -11.70 40.98
C GLN A 23 -25.96 -11.57 39.71
N GLY A 24 -27.07 -10.85 39.82
CA GLY A 24 -27.99 -10.56 38.72
C GLY A 24 -28.41 -9.10 38.73
N GLY A 25 -27.56 -8.20 38.22
CA GLY A 25 -27.87 -6.76 38.24
C GLY A 25 -26.79 -5.76 37.81
N LEU A 26 -25.75 -6.17 37.07
CA LEU A 26 -24.65 -5.26 36.67
C LEU A 26 -24.34 -5.17 35.17
N PHE A 27 -25.08 -5.89 34.32
CA PHE A 27 -24.95 -5.82 32.87
C PHE A 27 -26.31 -5.60 32.19
N THR A 28 -26.93 -4.45 32.47
CA THR A 28 -27.96 -3.89 31.58
C THR A 28 -27.22 -3.18 30.45
N ALA A 29 -27.39 -3.65 29.21
CA ALA A 29 -26.70 -3.06 28.06
C ALA A 29 -27.20 -1.63 27.76
N ALA A 30 -26.52 -0.64 28.33
CA ALA A 30 -26.71 0.75 27.94
C ALA A 30 -26.22 0.92 26.48
N ARG A 31 -27.07 1.47 25.61
CA ARG A 31 -26.66 1.85 24.26
C ARG A 31 -25.55 2.90 24.34
N ALA A 32 -24.34 2.49 23.97
CA ALA A 32 -23.19 3.39 23.88
C ALA A 32 -23.50 4.55 22.93
N ALA A 33 -23.09 5.78 23.31
CA ALA A 33 -23.30 6.97 22.50
C ALA A 33 -22.45 6.90 21.21
N PRO A 34 -22.91 7.44 20.08
CA PRO A 34 -22.13 7.46 18.84
C PRO A 34 -20.85 8.31 19.05
N GLY A 35 -19.72 7.61 19.13
CA GLY A 35 -18.39 8.21 19.35
C GLY A 35 -17.56 7.52 20.44
N SER A 36 -18.18 6.84 21.42
CA SER A 36 -17.42 6.10 22.45
C SER A 36 -16.88 4.77 21.93
N GLU A 37 -15.64 4.46 22.27
CA GLU A 37 -15.02 3.16 22.01
C GLU A 37 -15.81 2.06 22.71
N THR A 38 -16.29 1.11 21.92
CA THR A 38 -17.21 0.05 22.34
C THR A 38 -16.55 -1.29 22.09
N THR A 39 -16.47 -2.12 23.13
CA THR A 39 -16.03 -3.53 23.02
C THR A 39 -17.25 -4.43 23.04
N VAL A 40 -17.32 -5.37 22.10
CA VAL A 40 -18.34 -6.42 22.03
C VAL A 40 -17.68 -7.79 21.97
N GLU A 41 -18.32 -8.78 22.60
CA GLU A 41 -17.98 -10.19 22.46
C GLU A 41 -19.16 -10.93 21.84
N GLY A 42 -18.88 -11.87 20.95
CA GLY A 42 -19.93 -12.65 20.31
C GLY A 42 -19.42 -13.69 19.33
N GLU A 43 -20.34 -14.44 18.76
CA GLU A 43 -20.07 -15.46 17.76
C GLU A 43 -20.24 -14.89 16.35
N VAL A 44 -19.25 -15.08 15.47
CA VAL A 44 -19.37 -14.71 14.05
C VAL A 44 -20.42 -15.61 13.41
N VAL A 45 -21.54 -15.06 12.94
CA VAL A 45 -22.59 -15.86 12.28
C VAL A 45 -22.24 -16.10 10.81
N ARG A 46 -21.78 -15.05 10.11
CA ARG A 46 -21.38 -15.12 8.69
C ARG A 46 -20.49 -13.95 8.28
N VAL A 47 -19.66 -14.19 7.27
CA VAL A 47 -19.00 -13.12 6.49
C VAL A 47 -19.98 -12.67 5.40
N THR A 48 -20.28 -11.38 5.34
CA THR A 48 -21.19 -10.77 4.36
C THR A 48 -20.44 -10.24 3.15
N TYR A 49 -19.20 -9.77 3.35
CA TYR A 49 -18.30 -9.33 2.30
C TYR A 49 -16.86 -9.45 2.78
N GLU A 50 -15.97 -9.81 1.86
CA GLU A 50 -14.53 -9.87 2.07
C GLU A 50 -13.80 -9.40 0.82
N SER A 51 -12.80 -8.55 1.01
CA SER A 51 -11.87 -8.10 -0.02
C SER A 51 -10.48 -8.65 0.31
N GLU A 52 -10.01 -9.65 -0.43
CA GLU A 52 -8.64 -10.17 -0.30
C GLU A 52 -7.58 -9.09 -0.58
N GLU A 53 -7.91 -8.12 -1.44
CA GLU A 53 -7.00 -7.03 -1.83
C GLU A 53 -6.75 -6.02 -0.72
N SER A 54 -7.82 -5.56 -0.04
CA SER A 54 -7.72 -4.54 1.01
C SER A 54 -7.67 -5.12 2.42
N GLY A 55 -8.03 -6.40 2.58
CA GLY A 55 -8.31 -7.03 3.86
C GLY A 55 -9.63 -6.55 4.50
N PHE A 56 -10.41 -5.72 3.80
CA PHE A 56 -11.67 -5.19 4.33
C PHE A 56 -12.74 -6.28 4.39
N ARG A 57 -13.38 -6.40 5.55
CA ARG A 57 -14.35 -7.45 5.87
C ARG A 57 -15.59 -6.82 6.50
N VAL A 58 -16.75 -7.38 6.14
CA VAL A 58 -18.05 -7.10 6.75
C VAL A 58 -18.56 -8.41 7.31
N ILE A 59 -18.64 -8.52 8.63
CA ILE A 59 -19.09 -9.72 9.32
C ILE A 59 -20.35 -9.44 10.14
N ARG A 60 -21.17 -10.46 10.33
CA ARG A 60 -22.33 -10.43 11.23
C ARG A 60 -21.97 -11.21 12.47
N VAL A 61 -22.09 -10.58 13.63
CA VAL A 61 -21.76 -11.18 14.93
C VAL A 61 -23.00 -11.20 15.80
N LYS A 62 -23.32 -12.36 16.38
CA LYS A 62 -24.30 -12.47 17.45
C LYS A 62 -23.59 -12.12 18.76
N VAL A 63 -23.78 -10.88 19.21
CA VAL A 63 -23.17 -10.34 20.43
C VAL A 63 -23.84 -10.97 21.66
N ASP A 64 -23.05 -11.30 22.67
CA ASP A 64 -23.56 -11.85 23.93
C ASP A 64 -24.53 -10.86 24.60
N GLY A 65 -25.71 -11.34 24.98
CA GLY A 65 -26.77 -10.50 25.57
C GLY A 65 -27.60 -9.67 24.56
N GLU A 66 -27.19 -9.58 23.29
CA GLU A 66 -28.01 -8.96 22.23
C GLU A 66 -28.86 -10.02 21.51
N SER A 67 -30.15 -9.72 21.28
CA SER A 67 -31.06 -10.59 20.53
C SER A 67 -30.93 -10.47 19.00
N VAL A 68 -30.25 -9.42 18.53
CA VAL A 68 -30.06 -9.10 17.11
C VAL A 68 -28.58 -9.19 16.75
N GLU A 69 -28.27 -9.75 15.58
CA GLU A 69 -26.92 -9.72 15.02
C GLU A 69 -26.45 -8.28 14.73
N ARG A 70 -25.24 -7.94 15.18
CA ARG A 70 -24.57 -6.67 14.90
C ARG A 70 -23.68 -6.79 13.66
N THR A 71 -23.61 -5.73 12.86
CA THR A 71 -22.70 -5.65 11.71
C THR A 71 -21.36 -5.06 12.16
N LEU A 72 -20.28 -5.80 11.97
CA LEU A 72 -18.92 -5.34 12.21
C LEU A 72 -18.22 -5.12 10.87
N VAL A 73 -17.58 -3.96 10.72
CA VAL A 73 -16.87 -3.56 9.50
C VAL A 73 -15.47 -3.07 9.81
N GLY A 74 -14.51 -3.38 8.96
CA GLY A 74 -13.13 -2.93 9.17
C GLY A 74 -12.14 -3.74 8.36
N VAL A 75 -10.86 -3.52 8.64
CA VAL A 75 -9.78 -4.39 8.16
C VAL A 75 -9.26 -5.12 9.40
N PHE A 76 -9.36 -6.44 9.40
CA PHE A 76 -8.98 -7.32 10.52
C PHE A 76 -8.71 -8.74 9.98
N PRO A 77 -8.08 -9.64 10.75
CA PRO A 77 -7.80 -11.00 10.28
C PRO A 77 -9.04 -11.75 9.78
N PRO A 78 -8.91 -12.70 8.84
CA PRO A 78 -10.00 -13.58 8.43
C PRO A 78 -10.74 -14.18 9.63
N ALA A 79 -12.03 -13.81 9.78
CA ALA A 79 -12.84 -14.20 10.92
C ALA A 79 -13.79 -15.32 10.51
N ILE A 80 -13.52 -16.54 10.97
CA ILE A 80 -14.26 -17.72 10.56
C ILE A 80 -15.63 -17.74 11.28
N PRO A 81 -16.77 -17.84 10.56
CA PRO A 81 -18.08 -18.12 11.14
C PRO A 81 -18.04 -19.22 12.21
N GLY A 82 -18.79 -19.10 13.30
CA GLY A 82 -18.74 -20.01 14.45
C GLY A 82 -17.57 -19.80 15.43
N THR A 83 -16.58 -18.98 15.08
CA THR A 83 -15.55 -18.54 16.03
C THR A 83 -16.13 -17.44 16.94
N ARG A 84 -15.76 -17.45 18.22
CA ARG A 84 -15.99 -16.28 19.08
C ARG A 84 -14.96 -15.20 18.79
N VAL A 85 -15.36 -13.94 18.85
CA VAL A 85 -14.49 -12.79 18.67
C VAL A 85 -14.75 -11.75 19.75
N ARG A 86 -13.68 -11.13 20.24
CA ARG A 86 -13.72 -9.86 20.97
C ARG A 86 -13.34 -8.76 19.99
N ALA A 87 -14.24 -7.82 19.75
CA ALA A 87 -14.03 -6.72 18.82
C ALA A 87 -14.19 -5.38 19.53
N THR A 88 -13.23 -4.49 19.34
CA THR A 88 -13.21 -3.14 19.90
C THR A 88 -13.17 -2.13 18.76
N GLY A 89 -13.98 -1.07 18.86
CA GLY A 89 -14.06 -0.05 17.83
C GLY A 89 -15.14 0.99 18.09
N LYS A 90 -15.53 1.74 17.06
CA LYS A 90 -16.46 2.88 17.18
C LYS A 90 -17.78 2.59 16.46
N VAL A 91 -18.91 2.88 17.10
CA VAL A 91 -20.23 2.76 16.46
C VAL A 91 -20.39 3.89 15.43
N VAL A 92 -20.72 3.52 14.20
CA VAL A 92 -20.91 4.42 13.05
C VAL A 92 -22.25 4.10 12.40
N ILE A 93 -22.99 5.12 11.97
CA ILE A 93 -24.25 4.97 11.24
C ILE A 93 -23.97 5.22 9.76
N ASP A 94 -24.07 4.17 8.93
CA ASP A 94 -23.96 4.28 7.48
C ASP A 94 -25.31 4.70 6.86
N PRO A 95 -25.37 5.72 6.00
CA PRO A 95 -26.62 6.21 5.42
C PRO A 95 -27.42 5.20 4.59
N LYS A 96 -26.78 4.13 4.10
CA LYS A 96 -27.41 3.09 3.25
C LYS A 96 -27.56 1.75 3.98
N ARG A 97 -26.77 1.50 5.03
CA ARG A 97 -26.63 0.19 5.68
C ARG A 97 -26.83 0.21 7.20
N GLY A 98 -27.20 1.35 7.80
CA GLY A 98 -27.58 1.47 9.21
C GLY A 98 -26.42 1.41 10.19
N GLU A 99 -26.72 1.07 11.45
CA GLU A 99 -25.74 0.99 12.53
C GLU A 99 -24.70 -0.13 12.30
N GLN A 100 -23.42 0.21 12.39
CA GLN A 100 -22.29 -0.70 12.24
C GLN A 100 -21.24 -0.40 13.31
N LEU A 101 -20.57 -1.43 13.82
CA LEU A 101 -19.35 -1.26 14.61
C LEU A 101 -18.16 -1.21 13.66
N ARG A 102 -17.52 -0.04 13.53
CA ARG A 102 -16.24 0.10 12.82
C ARG A 102 -15.13 -0.39 13.73
N VAL A 103 -14.66 -1.60 13.45
CA VAL A 103 -13.69 -2.34 14.25
C VAL A 103 -12.29 -1.78 14.06
N GLU A 104 -11.61 -1.51 15.17
CA GLU A 104 -10.20 -1.10 15.22
C GLU A 104 -9.31 -2.29 15.59
N THR A 105 -9.77 -3.14 16.54
CA THR A 105 -9.09 -4.40 16.92
C THR A 105 -10.10 -5.54 16.96
N LEU A 106 -9.74 -6.71 16.41
CA LEU A 106 -10.51 -7.95 16.52
C LEU A 106 -9.59 -9.10 16.91
N LEU A 107 -9.90 -9.74 18.05
CA LEU A 107 -9.17 -10.89 18.57
C LEU A 107 -10.07 -12.13 18.53
N PRO A 108 -9.63 -13.25 17.96
CA PRO A 108 -10.34 -14.52 18.09
C PRO A 108 -10.27 -15.01 19.54
N VAL A 109 -11.39 -15.52 20.03
CA VAL A 109 -11.51 -16.22 21.32
C VAL A 109 -11.91 -17.65 21.00
N ALA A 110 -11.34 -18.62 21.71
CA ALA A 110 -11.65 -20.03 21.48
C ALA A 110 -13.19 -20.27 21.55
N PRO A 111 -13.80 -20.94 20.56
CA PRO A 111 -15.24 -21.12 20.52
C PRO A 111 -15.69 -22.07 21.64
N ALA A 112 -16.61 -21.60 22.48
CA ALA A 112 -17.10 -22.32 23.65
C ALA A 112 -18.22 -23.34 23.34
N THR A 113 -18.53 -23.63 22.07
CA THR A 113 -19.65 -24.53 21.70
C THR A 113 -19.38 -25.37 20.45
N LEU A 114 -19.87 -26.62 20.47
CA LEU A 114 -19.85 -27.55 19.34
C LEU A 114 -20.55 -26.98 18.09
N ALA A 115 -21.62 -26.21 18.25
CA ALA A 115 -22.35 -25.58 17.14
C ALA A 115 -21.57 -24.42 16.49
N GLY A 116 -20.63 -23.80 17.20
CA GLY A 116 -19.65 -22.86 16.64
C GLY A 116 -18.54 -23.59 15.88
N LEU A 117 -18.04 -24.71 16.43
CA LEU A 117 -17.08 -25.58 15.74
C LEU A 117 -17.62 -26.10 14.40
N GLU A 118 -18.87 -26.56 14.36
CA GLU A 118 -19.49 -27.04 13.12
C GLU A 118 -19.57 -25.91 12.09
N ARG A 119 -20.00 -24.69 12.48
CA ARG A 119 -20.06 -23.52 11.59
C ARG A 119 -18.68 -23.06 11.10
N CYS A 120 -17.64 -23.19 11.94
CA CYS A 120 -16.25 -22.90 11.59
C CYS A 120 -15.78 -23.77 10.42
N LEU A 121 -16.05 -25.07 10.50
CA LEU A 121 -15.71 -26.01 9.44
C LEU A 121 -16.62 -25.88 8.20
N CYS A 122 -17.89 -25.49 8.37
CA CYS A 122 -18.83 -25.25 7.26
C CYS A 122 -18.57 -23.96 6.46
N SER A 123 -17.74 -23.05 6.96
CA SER A 123 -17.68 -21.64 6.54
C SER A 123 -17.20 -21.37 5.10
N GLY A 124 -16.82 -22.41 4.34
CA GLY A 124 -16.11 -22.28 3.06
C GLY A 124 -14.59 -22.19 3.21
N LEU A 125 -14.08 -22.19 4.44
CA LEU A 125 -12.65 -22.24 4.80
C LEU A 125 -11.86 -23.33 4.06
N VAL A 126 -12.49 -24.50 3.86
CA VAL A 126 -11.93 -25.62 3.12
C VAL A 126 -12.87 -25.94 1.96
N LYS A 127 -12.39 -25.79 0.72
CA LYS A 127 -13.11 -26.29 -0.46
C LYS A 127 -13.31 -27.80 -0.30
N GLY A 128 -14.55 -28.27 -0.43
CA GLY A 128 -14.92 -29.68 -0.25
C GLY A 128 -15.45 -30.08 1.13
N ILE A 129 -15.30 -29.25 2.18
CA ILE A 129 -15.96 -29.49 3.47
C ILE A 129 -17.33 -28.82 3.49
N GLY A 130 -18.33 -29.59 3.03
CA GLY A 130 -19.74 -29.25 3.26
C GLY A 130 -20.19 -29.60 4.70
N PRO A 131 -21.42 -29.21 5.08
CA PRO A 131 -21.96 -29.43 6.42
C PRO A 131 -21.90 -30.88 6.91
N ALA A 132 -22.08 -31.85 6.01
CA ALA A 132 -21.97 -33.27 6.34
C ALA A 132 -20.58 -33.68 6.86
N TYR A 133 -19.49 -33.05 6.38
CA TYR A 133 -18.14 -33.35 6.86
C TYR A 133 -17.80 -32.58 8.14
N ALA A 134 -18.17 -31.31 8.22
CA ALA A 134 -18.06 -30.51 9.44
C ALA A 134 -18.72 -31.22 10.64
N LYS A 135 -19.97 -31.67 10.46
CA LYS A 135 -20.72 -32.43 11.47
C LYS A 135 -20.02 -33.72 11.88
N ARG A 136 -19.42 -34.45 10.93
CA ARG A 136 -18.69 -35.71 11.23
C ARG A 136 -17.41 -35.47 12.00
N ILE A 137 -16.65 -34.41 11.68
CA ILE A 137 -15.46 -34.00 12.42
C ILE A 137 -15.85 -33.67 13.88
N VAL A 138 -16.87 -32.82 14.07
CA VAL A 138 -17.36 -32.43 15.41
C VAL A 138 -17.96 -33.61 16.18
N LEU A 139 -18.66 -34.55 15.52
CA LEU A 139 -19.14 -35.77 16.16
C LEU A 139 -18.01 -36.74 16.56
N THR A 140 -16.86 -36.71 15.87
CA THR A 140 -15.73 -37.62 16.13
C THR A 140 -14.83 -37.09 17.26
N PHE A 141 -14.56 -35.78 17.30
CA PHE A 141 -13.62 -35.18 18.26
C PHE A 141 -14.25 -34.24 19.29
N GLY A 142 -15.54 -33.91 19.15
CA GLY A 142 -16.23 -33.00 20.06
C GLY A 142 -15.52 -31.66 20.19
N GLU A 143 -15.32 -31.22 21.43
CA GLU A 143 -14.65 -29.96 21.77
C GLU A 143 -13.15 -29.97 21.38
N GLN A 144 -12.53 -31.15 21.27
CA GLN A 144 -11.13 -31.31 20.85
C GLN A 144 -10.92 -31.10 19.34
N SER A 145 -11.99 -30.88 18.55
CA SER A 145 -11.89 -30.74 17.08
C SER A 145 -10.83 -29.72 16.64
N LEU A 146 -10.71 -28.58 17.32
CA LEU A 146 -9.68 -27.58 17.00
C LEU A 146 -8.29 -28.04 17.39
N GLU A 147 -8.11 -28.64 18.57
CA GLU A 147 -6.80 -29.13 18.99
C GLU A 147 -6.29 -30.25 18.07
N VAL A 148 -7.19 -31.10 17.58
CA VAL A 148 -6.90 -32.08 16.54
C VAL A 148 -6.46 -31.38 15.24
N LEU A 149 -7.19 -30.37 14.77
CA LEU A 149 -6.81 -29.61 13.58
C LEU A 149 -5.50 -28.82 13.73
N ASP A 150 -5.17 -28.38 14.95
CA ASP A 150 -4.03 -27.50 15.23
C ASP A 150 -2.74 -28.20 15.66
N LYS A 151 -2.82 -29.43 16.20
CA LYS A 151 -1.68 -30.18 16.75
C LYS A 151 -1.58 -31.63 16.25
N TYR A 152 -2.70 -32.25 15.88
CA TYR A 152 -2.77 -33.68 15.53
C TYR A 152 -3.56 -33.94 14.23
N PRO A 153 -3.28 -33.21 13.11
CA PRO A 153 -4.12 -33.25 11.91
C PRO A 153 -4.13 -34.63 11.23
N GLU A 154 -3.15 -35.49 11.50
CA GLU A 154 -3.14 -36.88 11.06
C GLU A 154 -4.36 -37.68 11.56
N ARG A 155 -4.91 -37.31 12.73
CA ARG A 155 -6.10 -37.91 13.32
C ARG A 155 -7.37 -37.63 12.54
N LEU A 156 -7.41 -36.66 11.61
CA LEU A 156 -8.55 -36.45 10.71
C LEU A 156 -8.94 -37.72 9.92
N ARG A 157 -8.03 -38.68 9.78
CA ARG A 157 -8.29 -40.02 9.19
C ARG A 157 -9.19 -40.92 10.03
N GLU A 158 -9.36 -40.62 11.33
CA GLU A 158 -10.32 -41.29 12.22
C GLU A 158 -11.77 -40.92 11.89
N VAL A 159 -12.00 -39.77 11.25
CA VAL A 159 -13.34 -39.30 10.89
C VAL A 159 -13.95 -40.23 9.83
N PRO A 160 -15.07 -40.90 10.12
CA PRO A 160 -15.68 -41.83 9.18
C PRO A 160 -15.92 -41.16 7.82
N GLY A 161 -15.56 -41.84 6.73
CA GLY A 161 -15.79 -41.37 5.35
C GLY A 161 -14.99 -40.12 4.91
N LEU A 162 -14.06 -39.60 5.72
CA LEU A 162 -13.10 -38.59 5.30
C LEU A 162 -11.83 -39.29 4.75
N GLY A 163 -11.80 -39.50 3.43
CA GLY A 163 -10.67 -40.17 2.77
C GLY A 163 -9.34 -39.42 2.92
N LYS A 164 -8.22 -40.15 2.78
CA LYS A 164 -6.84 -39.63 3.01
C LYS A 164 -6.55 -38.31 2.27
N GLU A 165 -6.98 -38.19 1.00
CA GLU A 165 -6.77 -36.98 0.19
C GLU A 165 -7.55 -35.78 0.73
N ARG A 166 -8.83 -35.98 1.09
CA ARG A 166 -9.66 -34.91 1.67
C ARG A 166 -9.16 -34.48 3.05
N ALA A 167 -8.71 -35.42 3.89
CA ALA A 167 -8.08 -35.08 5.16
C ALA A 167 -6.82 -34.20 4.95
N ALA A 168 -6.00 -34.49 3.95
CA ALA A 168 -4.83 -33.68 3.59
C ALA A 168 -5.20 -32.32 2.92
N GLU A 169 -6.37 -32.21 2.30
CA GLU A 169 -6.91 -30.92 1.81
C GLU A 169 -7.41 -30.04 2.98
N VAL A 170 -8.13 -30.63 3.94
CA VAL A 170 -8.53 -29.96 5.20
C VAL A 170 -7.32 -29.42 5.94
N GLN A 171 -6.31 -30.26 6.16
CA GLN A 171 -5.08 -29.88 6.85
C GLN A 171 -4.41 -28.67 6.17
N ARG A 172 -4.14 -28.74 4.86
CA ARG A 172 -3.48 -27.65 4.12
C ARG A 172 -4.27 -26.35 4.14
N ALA A 173 -5.59 -26.41 4.03
CA ALA A 173 -6.46 -25.23 4.08
C ALA A 173 -6.50 -24.62 5.49
N TRP A 174 -6.59 -25.44 6.54
CA TRP A 174 -6.55 -25.02 7.94
C TRP A 174 -5.21 -24.35 8.30
N GLU A 175 -4.09 -25.01 7.98
CA GLU A 175 -2.73 -24.48 8.16
C GLU A 175 -2.53 -23.15 7.43
N SER A 176 -2.97 -23.05 6.17
CA SER A 176 -2.87 -21.82 5.37
C SER A 176 -3.62 -20.67 6.01
N HIS A 177 -4.86 -20.88 6.45
CA HIS A 177 -5.68 -19.84 7.05
C HIS A 177 -5.18 -19.42 8.44
N ARG A 178 -4.71 -20.38 9.26
CA ARG A 178 -4.06 -20.10 10.55
C ARG A 178 -2.76 -19.30 10.36
N ALA A 179 -1.98 -19.60 9.33
CA ALA A 179 -0.79 -18.82 8.99
C ALA A 179 -1.14 -17.36 8.67
N ILE A 180 -2.19 -17.10 7.88
CA ILE A 180 -2.67 -15.73 7.60
C ILE A 180 -3.02 -14.99 8.90
N GLY A 181 -3.81 -15.63 9.77
CA GLY A 181 -4.21 -15.04 11.05
C GLY A 181 -3.01 -14.71 11.95
N ALA A 182 -2.08 -15.65 12.10
CA ALA A 182 -0.86 -15.47 12.90
C ALA A 182 0.03 -14.34 12.36
N ILE A 183 0.23 -14.28 11.03
CA ILE A 183 0.98 -13.20 10.37
C ILE A 183 0.32 -11.84 10.62
N MET A 184 -1.01 -11.74 10.48
CA MET A 184 -1.71 -10.46 10.69
C MET A 184 -1.65 -10.01 12.15
N ILE A 185 -1.79 -10.92 13.11
CA ILE A 185 -1.66 -10.62 14.55
C ILE A 185 -0.24 -10.15 14.87
N PHE A 186 0.80 -10.85 14.38
CA PHE A 186 2.20 -10.48 14.57
C PHE A 186 2.51 -9.09 14.01
N LEU A 187 2.09 -8.79 12.77
CA LEU A 187 2.33 -7.49 12.17
C LEU A 187 1.61 -6.37 12.96
N GLN A 188 0.40 -6.63 13.46
CA GLN A 188 -0.34 -5.67 14.28
C GLN A 188 0.27 -5.47 15.67
N SER A 189 0.79 -6.52 16.34
CA SER A 189 1.52 -6.36 17.61
C SER A 189 2.82 -5.56 17.46
N HIS A 190 3.41 -5.57 16.26
CA HIS A 190 4.56 -4.72 15.89
C HIS A 190 4.15 -3.35 15.29
N GLY A 191 2.90 -2.93 15.47
CA GLY A 191 2.43 -1.57 15.14
C GLY A 191 2.08 -1.34 13.67
N ALA A 192 1.92 -2.39 12.86
CA ALA A 192 1.35 -2.27 11.52
C ALA A 192 -0.17 -2.10 11.59
N SER A 193 -0.73 -1.13 10.86
CA SER A 193 -2.19 -1.06 10.71
C SER A 193 -2.74 -2.29 9.98
N PRO A 194 -4.00 -2.70 10.17
CA PRO A 194 -4.52 -3.90 9.51
C PRO A 194 -4.47 -3.84 7.97
N ALA A 195 -4.67 -2.65 7.38
CA ALA A 195 -4.52 -2.42 5.93
C ALA A 195 -3.06 -2.44 5.45
N LEU A 196 -2.10 -2.22 6.35
CA LEU A 196 -0.69 -2.46 6.09
C LEU A 196 -0.38 -3.97 6.18
N ALA A 197 -0.82 -4.65 7.24
CA ALA A 197 -0.63 -6.09 7.41
C ALA A 197 -1.17 -6.89 6.21
N SER A 198 -2.34 -6.51 5.67
CA SER A 198 -2.90 -7.12 4.45
C SER A 198 -2.00 -6.93 3.22
N ARG A 199 -1.43 -5.73 3.02
CA ARG A 199 -0.50 -5.46 1.90
C ARG A 199 0.82 -6.23 2.03
N ILE A 200 1.37 -6.30 3.25
CA ILE A 200 2.58 -7.09 3.54
C ILE A 200 2.33 -8.57 3.24
N TYR A 201 1.19 -9.11 3.68
CA TYR A 201 0.79 -10.48 3.36
C TYR A 201 0.60 -10.68 1.85
N LYS A 202 -0.09 -9.78 1.13
CA LYS A 202 -0.26 -9.86 -0.33
C LYS A 202 1.07 -9.89 -1.09
N ARG A 203 2.13 -9.27 -0.55
CA ARG A 203 3.47 -9.24 -1.17
C ARG A 203 4.34 -10.45 -0.85
N PHE A 204 4.33 -10.93 0.39
CA PHE A 204 5.27 -11.96 0.87
C PHE A 204 4.63 -13.31 1.23
N GLY A 205 3.29 -13.37 1.27
CA GLY A 205 2.53 -14.56 1.61
C GLY A 205 2.94 -15.15 2.98
N PRO A 206 3.01 -16.48 3.11
CA PRO A 206 3.43 -17.15 4.34
C PRO A 206 4.81 -16.76 4.86
N LYS A 207 5.70 -16.22 4.01
CA LYS A 207 7.06 -15.80 4.39
C LYS A 207 7.10 -14.41 5.06
N ALA A 208 5.96 -13.71 5.15
CA ALA A 208 5.89 -12.34 5.67
C ALA A 208 6.55 -12.17 7.05
N VAL A 209 6.24 -13.03 8.03
CA VAL A 209 6.85 -12.96 9.37
C VAL A 209 8.36 -13.14 9.29
N ALA A 210 8.85 -14.20 8.62
CA ALA A 210 10.28 -14.46 8.51
C ALA A 210 11.05 -13.30 7.86
N ILE A 211 10.51 -12.74 6.76
CA ILE A 211 11.12 -11.60 6.04
C ILE A 211 11.11 -10.33 6.92
N VAL A 212 10.02 -10.06 7.62
CA VAL A 212 9.90 -8.88 8.49
C VAL A 212 10.76 -9.00 9.75
N SER A 213 10.91 -10.19 10.33
CA SER A 213 11.82 -10.42 11.46
C SER A 213 13.29 -10.36 11.07
N GLN A 214 13.65 -10.75 9.84
CA GLN A 214 15.05 -10.78 9.37
C GLN A 214 15.52 -9.44 8.80
N SER A 215 14.70 -8.78 7.98
CA SER A 215 15.04 -7.52 7.32
C SER A 215 13.81 -6.61 7.16
N PRO A 216 13.28 -6.02 8.25
CA PRO A 216 12.04 -5.23 8.23
C PRO A 216 12.11 -4.00 7.32
N TYR A 217 13.29 -3.46 7.05
CA TYR A 217 13.45 -2.34 6.12
C TYR A 217 13.09 -2.70 4.66
N ARG A 218 13.07 -3.99 4.30
CA ARG A 218 12.51 -4.45 3.02
C ARG A 218 11.05 -4.06 2.84
N LEU A 219 10.30 -3.83 3.92
CA LEU A 219 8.93 -3.33 3.84
C LEU A 219 8.85 -2.01 3.06
N ALA A 220 9.79 -1.09 3.29
CA ALA A 220 9.82 0.21 2.61
C ALA A 220 10.26 0.13 1.13
N LEU A 221 10.85 -0.99 0.73
CA LEU A 221 11.38 -1.22 -0.63
C LEU A 221 10.43 -2.04 -1.50
N ASP A 222 9.83 -3.08 -0.91
CA ASP A 222 9.08 -4.10 -1.63
C ASP A 222 7.56 -3.98 -1.50
N VAL A 223 7.04 -3.15 -0.55
CA VAL A 223 5.60 -3.01 -0.28
C VAL A 223 5.13 -1.58 -0.57
N TRP A 224 4.25 -1.42 -1.56
CA TRP A 224 3.73 -0.12 -1.96
C TRP A 224 2.97 0.59 -0.83
N GLY A 225 3.29 1.88 -0.65
CA GLY A 225 2.68 2.73 0.39
C GLY A 225 3.15 2.39 1.81
N VAL A 226 4.36 1.85 1.97
CA VAL A 226 5.06 1.75 3.25
C VAL A 226 6.29 2.65 3.18
N GLY A 227 6.25 3.77 3.89
CA GLY A 227 7.41 4.66 4.01
C GLY A 227 8.42 4.15 5.04
N PHE A 228 9.67 4.62 4.95
CA PHE A 228 10.73 4.32 5.91
C PHE A 228 10.26 4.44 7.37
N LYS A 229 9.62 5.55 7.74
CA LYS A 229 9.14 5.84 9.11
C LYS A 229 8.18 4.78 9.69
N THR A 230 7.55 3.99 8.83
CA THR A 230 6.69 2.86 9.25
C THR A 230 7.51 1.57 9.38
N ALA A 231 8.47 1.32 8.48
CA ALA A 231 9.38 0.19 8.60
C ALA A 231 10.32 0.33 9.81
N ASP A 232 10.84 1.54 10.08
CA ASP A 232 11.68 1.90 11.24
C ASP A 232 10.95 1.65 12.57
N ARG A 233 9.65 1.97 12.65
CA ARG A 233 8.80 1.66 13.82
C ARG A 233 8.63 0.16 14.04
N ILE A 234 8.37 -0.60 12.97
CA ILE A 234 8.24 -2.06 13.02
C ILE A 234 9.59 -2.68 13.44
N ALA A 235 10.69 -2.25 12.83
CA ALA A 235 12.05 -2.69 13.16
C ALA A 235 12.41 -2.41 14.63
N SER A 236 12.11 -1.21 15.13
CA SER A 236 12.32 -0.85 16.54
C SER A 236 11.52 -1.74 17.48
N SER A 237 10.24 -2.04 17.16
CA SER A 237 9.42 -2.95 17.97
C SER A 237 9.86 -4.43 17.90
N LEU A 238 10.69 -4.80 16.92
CA LEU A 238 11.34 -6.11 16.79
C LEU A 238 12.70 -6.15 17.52
N GLY A 239 13.13 -5.06 18.14
CA GLY A 239 14.40 -4.96 18.86
C GLY A 239 15.61 -4.65 17.98
N ILE A 240 15.42 -4.22 16.72
CA ILE A 240 16.54 -3.80 15.87
C ILE A 240 17.06 -2.44 16.34
N GLY A 241 18.37 -2.37 16.61
CA GLY A 241 19.05 -1.17 17.08
C GLY A 241 19.09 -0.04 16.04
N LYS A 242 19.23 1.21 16.54
CA LYS A 242 19.36 2.41 15.68
C LYS A 242 20.58 2.37 14.76
N ASP A 243 21.60 1.61 15.11
CA ASP A 243 22.88 1.53 14.39
C ASP A 243 22.93 0.37 13.38
N ALA A 244 21.80 -0.32 13.15
CA ALA A 244 21.72 -1.42 12.20
C ALA A 244 22.06 -0.95 10.76
N PRO A 245 23.02 -1.59 10.05
CA PRO A 245 23.40 -1.17 8.70
C PRO A 245 22.25 -1.12 7.69
N GLU A 246 21.26 -2.00 7.83
CA GLU A 246 20.04 -2.00 7.01
C GLU A 246 19.20 -0.72 7.18
N ARG A 247 19.20 -0.13 8.40
CA ARG A 247 18.50 1.13 8.69
C ARG A 247 19.16 2.29 7.96
N ALA A 248 20.48 2.36 7.98
CA ALA A 248 21.25 3.37 7.25
C ALA A 248 20.96 3.29 5.73
N GLN A 249 21.04 2.09 5.15
CA GLN A 249 20.72 1.85 3.74
C GLN A 249 19.28 2.27 3.38
N ALA A 250 18.31 1.92 4.21
CA ALA A 250 16.91 2.29 3.98
C ALA A 250 16.66 3.80 4.15
N GLY A 251 17.41 4.47 5.04
CA GLY A 251 17.41 5.93 5.17
C GLY A 251 17.95 6.63 3.94
N VAL A 252 19.11 6.20 3.40
CA VAL A 252 19.68 6.74 2.16
C VAL A 252 18.66 6.66 1.02
N LEU A 253 18.04 5.50 0.81
CA LEU A 253 17.03 5.31 -0.24
C LEU A 253 15.77 6.15 0.00
N HIS A 254 15.40 6.40 1.26
CA HIS A 254 14.27 7.26 1.60
C HIS A 254 14.55 8.74 1.32
N VAL A 255 15.69 9.27 1.78
CA VAL A 255 16.11 10.66 1.55
C VAL A 255 16.26 10.92 0.04
N LEU A 256 16.88 10.00 -0.70
CA LEU A 256 16.98 10.07 -2.16
C LEU A 256 15.59 10.09 -2.81
N SER A 257 14.65 9.25 -2.34
CA SER A 257 13.27 9.24 -2.83
C SER A 257 12.49 10.53 -2.51
N GLU A 258 12.71 11.13 -1.34
CA GLU A 258 12.12 12.43 -0.97
C GLU A 258 12.69 13.58 -1.81
N GLN A 259 13.98 13.55 -2.17
CA GLN A 259 14.56 14.51 -3.12
C GLN A 259 14.03 14.30 -4.55
N ASN A 260 13.88 13.06 -5.00
CA ASN A 260 13.27 12.76 -6.30
C ASN A 260 11.81 13.25 -6.38
N ALA A 261 11.05 13.13 -5.29
CA ALA A 261 9.69 13.67 -5.19
C ALA A 261 9.61 15.21 -5.25
N GLN A 262 10.72 15.90 -4.95
CA GLN A 262 10.87 17.35 -5.11
C GLN A 262 11.34 17.76 -6.52
N GLY A 263 11.60 16.79 -7.41
CA GLY A 263 12.01 17.02 -8.80
C GLY A 263 13.52 16.98 -9.04
N HIS A 264 14.34 16.59 -8.04
CA HIS A 264 15.76 16.30 -8.25
C HIS A 264 15.93 14.98 -9.01
N VAL A 265 16.94 14.89 -9.89
CA VAL A 265 17.27 13.65 -10.64
C VAL A 265 18.29 12.80 -9.88
N PHE A 266 19.21 13.47 -9.19
CA PHE A 266 20.23 12.90 -8.32
C PHE A 266 20.42 13.76 -7.06
N ALA A 267 21.14 13.21 -6.09
CA ALA A 267 21.63 13.91 -4.92
C ALA A 267 23.17 13.91 -4.91
N PRO A 268 23.86 15.03 -4.63
CA PRO A 268 25.29 15.02 -4.34
C PRO A 268 25.57 14.11 -3.14
N ARG A 269 26.59 13.25 -3.23
CA ARG A 269 26.89 12.20 -2.25
C ARG A 269 27.06 12.76 -0.85
N SER A 270 27.82 13.84 -0.70
CA SER A 270 28.03 14.55 0.58
C SER A 270 26.70 14.94 1.23
N LYS A 271 25.87 15.70 0.51
CA LYS A 271 24.55 16.18 0.96
C LYS A 271 23.57 15.04 1.24
N LEU A 272 23.63 13.95 0.47
CA LEU A 272 22.81 12.76 0.72
C LEU A 272 23.23 12.06 2.02
N ALA A 273 24.54 11.94 2.27
CA ALA A 273 25.08 11.38 3.50
C ALA A 273 24.73 12.26 4.71
N GLU A 274 24.96 13.58 4.65
CA GLU A 274 24.61 14.56 5.70
C GLU A 274 23.11 14.55 6.04
N ALA A 275 22.24 14.59 5.03
CA ALA A 275 20.80 14.55 5.23
C ALA A 275 20.35 13.21 5.85
N THR A 276 20.94 12.08 5.43
CA THR A 276 20.66 10.76 6.02
C THR A 276 21.16 10.66 7.45
N ALA A 277 22.38 11.14 7.73
CA ALA A 277 22.99 11.17 9.06
C ALA A 277 22.12 11.97 10.04
N THR A 278 21.70 13.17 9.62
CA THR A 278 20.80 14.06 10.36
C THR A 278 19.43 13.39 10.62
N MET A 279 18.85 12.75 9.61
CA MET A 279 17.55 12.09 9.71
C MET A 279 17.56 10.88 10.66
N LEU A 280 18.65 10.10 10.67
CA LEU A 280 18.75 8.86 11.41
C LEU A 280 19.40 9.00 12.79
N GLU A 281 19.99 10.16 13.09
CA GLU A 281 20.83 10.44 14.26
C GLU A 281 22.11 9.55 14.30
N ILE A 282 22.78 9.41 13.15
CA ILE A 282 24.01 8.60 12.99
C ILE A 282 25.17 9.43 12.43
N ASP A 283 26.38 8.89 12.46
CA ASP A 283 27.57 9.49 11.86
C ASP A 283 27.48 9.53 10.31
N VAL A 284 28.03 10.59 9.69
CA VAL A 284 28.09 10.76 8.24
C VAL A 284 28.85 9.62 7.56
N VAL A 285 29.94 9.13 8.17
CA VAL A 285 30.73 8.00 7.66
C VAL A 285 29.88 6.71 7.57
N ALA A 286 28.94 6.51 8.50
CA ALA A 286 28.02 5.38 8.46
C ALA A 286 26.99 5.52 7.32
N ALA A 287 26.53 6.74 7.04
CA ALA A 287 25.67 7.02 5.89
C ALA A 287 26.42 6.84 4.55
N GLU A 288 27.69 7.26 4.46
CA GLU A 288 28.54 7.02 3.29
C GLU A 288 28.78 5.53 3.02
N GLY A 289 29.13 4.75 4.07
CA GLY A 289 29.27 3.30 3.95
C GLY A 289 27.97 2.61 3.51
N ALA A 290 26.81 3.16 3.89
CA ALA A 290 25.52 2.70 3.39
C ALA A 290 25.30 3.03 1.90
N ILE A 291 25.70 4.22 1.43
CA ILE A 291 25.69 4.58 0.00
C ILE A 291 26.55 3.60 -0.81
N ASP A 292 27.77 3.28 -0.35
CA ASP A 292 28.64 2.32 -1.05
C ASP A 292 28.08 0.89 -1.05
N THR A 293 27.45 0.47 0.05
CA THR A 293 26.78 -0.83 0.12
C THR A 293 25.60 -0.91 -0.86
N LEU A 294 24.82 0.17 -0.98
CA LEU A 294 23.72 0.28 -1.95
C LEU A 294 24.20 0.31 -3.40
N ARG A 295 25.34 0.96 -3.68
CA ARG A 295 25.98 0.94 -5.01
C ARG A 295 26.37 -0.50 -5.38
N ASN A 296 27.04 -1.20 -4.47
CA ASN A 296 27.48 -2.58 -4.69
C ASN A 296 26.30 -3.55 -4.87
N ALA A 297 25.14 -3.26 -4.26
CA ALA A 297 23.88 -3.99 -4.42
C ALA A 297 23.00 -3.50 -5.61
N GLU A 298 23.53 -2.63 -6.47
CA GLU A 298 22.84 -1.97 -7.61
C GLU A 298 21.53 -1.23 -7.25
N ARG A 299 21.34 -0.87 -5.98
CA ARG A 299 20.16 -0.14 -5.49
C ARG A 299 20.26 1.37 -5.73
N VAL A 300 21.47 1.88 -5.92
CA VAL A 300 21.77 3.23 -6.44
C VAL A 300 22.82 3.12 -7.55
N LYS A 301 22.89 4.14 -8.41
CA LYS A 301 24.02 4.36 -9.32
C LYS A 301 24.79 5.59 -8.85
N ILE A 302 26.10 5.58 -9.03
CA ILE A 302 26.97 6.71 -8.68
C ILE A 302 27.77 7.07 -9.93
N GLU A 303 27.75 8.34 -10.29
CA GLU A 303 28.52 8.92 -11.37
C GLU A 303 29.44 10.01 -10.80
N ARG A 304 30.67 10.13 -11.33
CA ARG A 304 31.60 11.15 -10.87
C ARG A 304 31.17 12.51 -11.42
N GLY A 305 30.73 13.40 -10.54
CA GLY A 305 30.49 14.80 -10.87
C GLY A 305 31.78 15.62 -10.91
N LEU A 306 31.63 16.93 -11.14
CA LEU A 306 32.75 17.88 -11.18
C LEU A 306 33.25 18.24 -9.78
N ASP A 307 32.34 18.44 -8.83
CA ASP A 307 32.63 18.88 -7.44
C ASP A 307 32.38 17.78 -6.39
N ASP A 308 31.42 16.88 -6.64
CA ASP A 308 31.01 15.77 -5.76
C ASP A 308 30.43 14.62 -6.63
N ASP A 309 30.40 13.41 -6.10
CA ASP A 309 29.79 12.25 -6.75
C ASP A 309 28.25 12.41 -6.78
N SER A 310 27.63 12.15 -7.94
CA SER A 310 26.17 12.20 -8.13
C SER A 310 25.55 10.84 -7.85
N VAL A 311 24.67 10.76 -6.85
CA VAL A 311 23.97 9.52 -6.45
C VAL A 311 22.55 9.51 -7.00
N TYR A 312 22.23 8.50 -7.79
CA TYR A 312 20.97 8.33 -8.52
C TYR A 312 20.17 7.12 -8.06
N SER A 313 18.84 7.21 -8.20
CA SER A 313 18.03 6.00 -8.31
C SER A 313 18.30 5.33 -9.68
N PRO A 314 18.35 3.99 -9.78
CA PRO A 314 18.67 3.32 -11.05
C PRO A 314 17.70 3.66 -12.20
N GLN A 315 16.45 3.96 -11.87
CA GLN A 315 15.42 4.35 -12.85
C GLN A 315 15.66 5.75 -13.43
N LEU A 316 16.03 6.73 -12.58
CA LEU A 316 16.31 8.09 -13.04
C LEU A 316 17.65 8.18 -13.78
N TYR A 317 18.67 7.42 -13.34
CA TYR A 317 19.93 7.30 -14.07
C TYR A 317 19.71 6.77 -15.50
N ALA A 318 18.96 5.67 -15.63
CA ALA A 318 18.63 5.11 -16.95
C ALA A 318 17.79 6.06 -17.81
N ALA A 319 16.93 6.88 -17.20
CA ALA A 319 16.16 7.90 -17.91
C ALA A 319 17.05 9.04 -18.42
N GLU A 320 17.96 9.57 -17.60
CA GLU A 320 18.84 10.69 -17.97
C GLU A 320 19.88 10.28 -19.02
N VAL A 321 20.55 9.14 -18.83
CA VAL A 321 21.45 8.54 -19.82
C VAL A 321 20.67 8.28 -21.12
N GLY A 322 19.50 7.65 -21.03
CA GLY A 322 18.68 7.32 -22.19
C GLY A 322 18.12 8.54 -22.95
N VAL A 323 17.94 9.69 -22.28
CA VAL A 323 17.62 10.97 -22.95
C VAL A 323 18.86 11.55 -23.61
N SER A 324 20.00 11.55 -22.93
CA SER A 324 21.27 12.11 -23.40
C SER A 324 21.79 11.37 -24.64
N GLU A 325 21.80 10.04 -24.62
CA GLU A 325 22.20 9.19 -25.75
C GLU A 325 21.31 9.41 -26.98
N ARG A 326 19.98 9.49 -26.78
CA ARG A 326 19.03 9.74 -27.87
C ARG A 326 19.19 11.15 -28.44
N MET A 327 19.44 12.15 -27.60
CA MET A 327 19.71 13.51 -28.04
C MET A 327 21.01 13.58 -28.86
N ALA A 328 22.09 12.96 -28.38
CA ALA A 328 23.36 12.87 -29.09
C ALA A 328 23.21 12.15 -30.45
N ALA A 329 22.46 11.04 -30.49
CA ALA A 329 22.17 10.31 -31.72
C ALA A 329 21.33 11.13 -32.72
N LEU A 330 20.35 11.92 -32.24
CA LEU A 330 19.57 12.82 -33.09
C LEU A 330 20.40 13.96 -33.65
N LEU A 331 21.31 14.55 -32.85
CA LEU A 331 22.18 15.66 -33.26
C LEU A 331 23.32 15.21 -34.18
N GLY A 332 23.91 14.04 -33.93
CA GLY A 332 25.04 13.52 -34.71
C GLY A 332 24.67 12.84 -36.03
N ALA A 333 23.41 12.42 -36.22
CA ALA A 333 22.98 11.78 -37.46
C ALA A 333 22.58 12.82 -38.52
N PRO A 334 23.02 12.69 -39.80
CA PRO A 334 22.70 13.66 -40.85
C PRO A 334 21.18 13.76 -41.12
N ALA A 335 20.72 14.95 -41.53
CA ALA A 335 19.34 15.21 -41.91
C ALA A 335 18.88 14.20 -42.99
N ALA A 336 17.82 13.45 -42.70
CA ALA A 336 17.31 12.42 -43.62
C ALA A 336 16.31 13.06 -44.59
N GLY A 337 16.68 13.19 -45.86
CA GLY A 337 15.81 13.69 -46.91
C GLY A 337 16.45 14.78 -47.76
N ARG A 338 15.60 15.60 -48.39
CA ARG A 338 15.99 16.73 -49.24
C ARG A 338 16.21 17.96 -48.37
N SER A 339 17.24 18.77 -48.67
CA SER A 339 17.45 20.05 -47.96
C SER A 339 16.20 20.94 -48.10
N LEU A 340 15.78 21.54 -46.98
CA LEU A 340 14.67 22.48 -46.92
C LEU A 340 15.11 23.92 -47.21
N GLU A 341 16.41 24.22 -47.15
CA GLU A 341 17.02 25.53 -47.41
C GLU A 341 16.44 26.23 -48.67
N PRO A 342 16.30 25.58 -49.85
CA PRO A 342 15.77 26.26 -51.05
C PRO A 342 14.30 26.66 -50.95
N LEU A 343 13.57 26.13 -49.97
CA LEU A 343 12.16 26.44 -49.71
C LEU A 343 11.97 27.51 -48.63
N VAL A 344 12.99 27.82 -47.82
CA VAL A 344 12.89 28.75 -46.68
C VAL A 344 12.43 30.14 -47.15
N GLU A 345 13.23 30.83 -47.96
CA GLU A 345 12.91 32.20 -48.41
C GLU A 345 11.60 32.32 -49.20
N PRO A 346 11.26 31.40 -50.13
CA PRO A 346 9.94 31.38 -50.77
C PRO A 346 8.78 31.16 -49.77
N ALA A 347 8.93 30.28 -48.78
CA ALA A 347 7.90 30.02 -47.78
C ALA A 347 7.73 31.22 -46.83
N LEU A 348 8.81 31.82 -46.35
CA LEU A 348 8.77 33.02 -45.50
C LEU A 348 8.10 34.19 -46.22
N THR A 349 8.51 34.48 -47.46
CA THR A 349 7.89 35.54 -48.27
C THR A 349 6.40 35.31 -48.49
N SER A 350 5.98 34.06 -48.67
CA SER A 350 4.57 33.67 -48.82
C SER A 350 3.80 33.79 -47.50
N PHE A 351 4.41 33.42 -46.37
CA PHE A 351 3.84 33.60 -45.03
C PHE A 351 3.61 35.07 -44.72
N GLU A 352 4.60 35.94 -44.93
CA GLU A 352 4.51 37.38 -44.62
C GLU A 352 3.40 38.06 -45.45
N LYS A 353 3.32 37.76 -46.74
CA LYS A 353 2.25 38.25 -47.63
C LYS A 353 0.85 37.81 -47.19
N ARG A 354 0.66 36.53 -46.83
CA ARG A 354 -0.64 35.99 -46.41
C ARG A 354 -1.06 36.47 -45.02
N SER A 355 -0.14 36.48 -44.07
CA SER A 355 -0.40 36.85 -42.68
C SER A 355 -0.45 38.36 -42.43
N LYS A 356 0.10 39.17 -43.35
CA LYS A 356 0.32 40.62 -43.20
C LYS A 356 1.21 40.97 -41.99
N VAL A 357 2.12 40.06 -41.63
CA VAL A 357 3.13 40.23 -40.58
C VAL A 357 4.51 40.20 -41.22
N VAL A 358 5.40 41.12 -40.82
CA VAL A 358 6.83 41.07 -41.17
C VAL A 358 7.56 40.34 -40.06
N LEU A 359 8.37 39.34 -40.41
CA LEU A 359 9.16 38.58 -39.44
C LEU A 359 10.43 39.35 -39.06
N ALA A 360 10.75 39.40 -37.76
CA ALA A 360 12.02 39.94 -37.30
C ALA A 360 13.19 39.07 -37.81
N PRO A 361 14.41 39.62 -38.03
CA PRO A 361 15.55 38.85 -38.51
C PRO A 361 15.85 37.58 -37.69
N GLU A 362 15.72 37.67 -36.36
CA GLU A 362 15.87 36.56 -35.42
C GLU A 362 14.82 35.45 -35.64
N GLN A 363 13.58 35.83 -35.98
CA GLN A 363 12.50 34.88 -36.26
C GLN A 363 12.73 34.17 -37.60
N ARG A 364 13.27 34.88 -38.61
CA ARG A 364 13.67 34.27 -39.89
C ARG A 364 14.83 33.30 -39.69
N GLY A 365 15.87 33.71 -38.95
CA GLY A 365 17.01 32.87 -38.59
C GLY A 365 16.61 31.61 -37.82
N ALA A 366 15.67 31.71 -36.89
CA ALA A 366 15.13 30.56 -36.16
C ALA A 366 14.42 29.55 -37.08
N ILE A 367 13.76 30.00 -38.16
CA ILE A 367 13.10 29.13 -39.14
C ILE A 367 14.12 28.49 -40.08
N GLY A 368 15.15 29.23 -40.51
CA GLY A 368 16.28 28.68 -41.26
C GLY A 368 17.00 27.58 -40.48
N LEU A 369 17.36 27.85 -39.22
CA LEU A 369 17.97 26.86 -38.33
C LEU A 369 17.08 25.62 -38.14
N ALA A 370 15.76 25.79 -38.03
CA ALA A 370 14.80 24.69 -37.94
C ALA A 370 14.64 23.90 -39.26
N ALA A 371 15.00 24.48 -40.40
CA ALA A 371 14.98 23.81 -41.70
C ALA A 371 16.20 22.89 -41.91
N GLU A 372 17.32 23.21 -41.26
CA GLU A 372 18.59 22.48 -41.34
C GLU A 372 18.81 21.50 -40.16
N SER A 373 18.22 21.78 -39.00
CA SER A 373 18.45 21.03 -37.75
C SER A 373 17.36 19.99 -37.47
N LYS A 374 17.77 18.77 -37.09
CA LYS A 374 16.84 17.73 -36.59
C LYS A 374 16.16 18.07 -35.27
N VAL A 375 16.86 18.82 -34.42
CA VAL A 375 16.37 19.28 -33.12
C VAL A 375 16.69 20.76 -33.01
N VAL A 376 15.68 21.57 -32.71
CA VAL A 376 15.81 23.01 -32.52
C VAL A 376 15.04 23.40 -31.25
N VAL A 377 15.66 24.23 -30.41
CA VAL A 377 15.04 24.74 -29.18
C VAL A 377 14.82 26.24 -29.33
N ILE A 378 13.56 26.65 -29.43
CA ILE A 378 13.18 28.05 -29.61
C ILE A 378 12.67 28.61 -28.28
N THR A 379 13.52 29.39 -27.62
CA THR A 379 13.20 30.05 -26.34
C THR A 379 12.68 31.48 -26.56
N GLY A 380 12.22 32.14 -25.50
CA GLY A 380 11.80 33.54 -25.54
C GLY A 380 10.67 33.86 -24.56
N GLY A 381 10.53 35.13 -24.19
CA GLY A 381 9.52 35.59 -23.22
C GLY A 381 8.06 35.50 -23.70
N PRO A 382 7.09 35.89 -22.87
CA PRO A 382 5.72 36.18 -23.32
C PRO A 382 5.73 37.26 -24.42
N GLY A 383 4.80 37.19 -25.38
CA GLY A 383 4.62 38.23 -26.41
C GLY A 383 5.62 38.24 -27.58
N VAL A 384 6.81 37.62 -27.49
CA VAL A 384 7.89 37.70 -28.50
C VAL A 384 7.64 36.99 -29.85
N GLY A 385 6.39 36.69 -30.18
CA GLY A 385 6.03 36.12 -31.48
C GLY A 385 6.35 34.62 -31.69
N LYS A 386 6.65 33.84 -30.64
CA LYS A 386 6.88 32.37 -30.76
C LYS A 386 5.80 31.64 -31.56
N THR A 387 4.54 32.03 -31.39
CA THR A 387 3.39 31.51 -32.17
C THR A 387 3.53 31.80 -33.67
N THR A 388 4.02 32.98 -34.04
CA THR A 388 4.27 33.38 -35.42
C THR A 388 5.36 32.51 -36.05
N ILE A 389 6.45 32.24 -35.31
CA ILE A 389 7.52 31.33 -35.73
C ILE A 389 6.95 29.92 -36.01
N VAL A 390 6.15 29.38 -35.10
CA VAL A 390 5.52 28.05 -35.28
C VAL A 390 4.62 28.02 -36.53
N ARG A 391 3.81 29.05 -36.78
CA ARG A 391 2.97 29.12 -38.00
C ARG A 391 3.82 29.17 -39.27
N ALA A 392 4.85 30.00 -39.31
CA ALA A 392 5.72 30.13 -40.49
C ALA A 392 6.54 28.85 -40.76
N LEU A 393 6.99 28.17 -39.70
CA LEU A 393 7.63 26.85 -39.82
C LEU A 393 6.65 25.78 -40.33
N LEU A 394 5.39 25.78 -39.87
CA LEU A 394 4.36 24.87 -40.37
C LEU A 394 4.04 25.10 -41.85
N ASP A 395 4.06 26.35 -42.32
CA ASP A 395 3.90 26.68 -43.75
C ASP A 395 5.10 26.19 -44.60
N LEU A 396 6.33 26.29 -44.09
CA LEU A 396 7.52 25.74 -44.73
C LEU A 396 7.46 24.21 -44.83
N LEU A 397 7.07 23.53 -43.75
CA LEU A 397 6.96 22.07 -43.72
C LEU A 397 5.86 21.56 -44.67
N ASP A 398 4.75 22.29 -44.81
CA ASP A 398 3.71 22.00 -45.81
C ASP A 398 4.21 22.21 -47.24
N ALA A 399 4.94 23.29 -47.51
CA ALA A 399 5.54 23.54 -48.82
C ALA A 399 6.55 22.45 -49.22
N ALA A 400 7.18 21.81 -48.23
CA ALA A 400 8.05 20.66 -48.40
C ALA A 400 7.31 19.31 -48.50
N GLY A 401 5.98 19.28 -48.33
CA GLY A 401 5.17 18.06 -48.34
C GLY A 401 5.35 17.15 -47.12
N LEU A 402 5.87 17.68 -46.01
CA LEU A 402 6.18 16.91 -44.81
C LEU A 402 4.96 16.74 -43.89
N ARG A 403 4.88 15.59 -43.21
CA ARG A 403 3.80 15.31 -42.25
C ARG A 403 4.13 15.89 -40.87
N THR A 404 3.46 16.98 -40.51
CA THR A 404 3.62 17.63 -39.21
C THR A 404 2.69 17.03 -38.15
N ARG A 405 3.18 16.78 -36.93
CA ARG A 405 2.34 16.55 -35.74
C ARG A 405 2.68 17.55 -34.66
N LEU A 406 1.66 18.07 -33.97
CA LEU A 406 1.79 19.05 -32.90
C LEU A 406 1.42 18.42 -31.55
N ALA A 407 2.22 18.66 -30.53
CA ALA A 407 1.90 18.24 -29.16
C ALA A 407 2.42 19.20 -28.10
N ALA A 408 1.80 19.15 -26.92
CA ALA A 408 2.21 19.90 -25.74
C ALA A 408 2.09 19.05 -24.46
N PRO A 409 2.78 19.41 -23.35
CA PRO A 409 2.71 18.65 -22.11
C PRO A 409 1.31 18.59 -21.46
N THR A 410 0.48 19.62 -21.65
CA THR A 410 -0.86 19.71 -21.03
C THR A 410 -1.96 19.99 -22.05
N GLY A 411 -3.18 19.52 -21.78
CA GLY A 411 -4.33 19.71 -22.67
C GLY A 411 -4.68 21.18 -22.91
N ARG A 412 -4.46 22.07 -21.93
CA ARG A 412 -4.68 23.52 -22.09
C ARG A 412 -3.63 24.16 -23.01
N ALA A 413 -2.38 23.70 -22.94
CA ALA A 413 -1.33 24.14 -23.87
C ALA A 413 -1.58 23.61 -25.28
N ALA A 414 -2.00 22.34 -25.42
CA ALA A 414 -2.37 21.73 -26.68
C ALA A 414 -3.55 22.49 -27.34
N LYS A 415 -4.65 22.73 -26.60
CA LYS A 415 -5.79 23.50 -27.12
C LYS A 415 -5.40 24.89 -27.60
N ARG A 416 -4.60 25.63 -26.83
CA ARG A 416 -4.07 26.94 -27.25
C ARG A 416 -3.17 26.85 -28.47
N MET A 417 -2.35 25.80 -28.58
CA MET A 417 -1.55 25.54 -29.76
C MET A 417 -2.43 25.28 -30.98
N SER A 418 -3.51 24.50 -30.85
CA SER A 418 -4.47 24.26 -31.93
C SER A 418 -5.21 25.52 -32.37
N GLU A 419 -5.74 26.30 -31.42
CA GLU A 419 -6.38 27.61 -31.68
C GLU A 419 -5.42 28.57 -32.38
N ALA A 420 -4.14 28.53 -31.99
CA ALA A 420 -3.12 29.41 -32.53
C ALA A 420 -2.62 28.97 -33.91
N THR A 421 -2.45 27.68 -34.20
CA THR A 421 -1.92 27.19 -35.49
C THR A 421 -3.01 26.80 -36.49
N SER A 422 -4.27 26.75 -36.07
CA SER A 422 -5.40 26.20 -36.83
C SER A 422 -5.21 24.74 -37.27
N ARG A 423 -4.41 23.96 -36.53
CA ARG A 423 -4.16 22.52 -36.74
C ARG A 423 -4.49 21.72 -35.47
N GLU A 424 -4.71 20.41 -35.56
CA GLU A 424 -4.86 19.59 -34.35
C GLU A 424 -3.50 19.45 -33.63
N ALA A 425 -3.42 19.96 -32.40
CA ALA A 425 -2.38 19.64 -31.44
C ALA A 425 -2.94 18.77 -30.30
N THR A 426 -2.17 17.77 -29.89
CA THR A 426 -2.55 16.79 -28.85
C THR A 426 -1.69 16.94 -27.59
N THR A 427 -1.96 16.15 -26.55
CA THR A 427 -1.00 16.00 -25.43
C THR A 427 0.13 15.06 -25.84
N LEU A 428 1.33 15.22 -25.25
CA LEU A 428 2.44 14.28 -25.46
C LEU A 428 2.03 12.82 -25.20
N HIS A 429 1.29 12.56 -24.11
CA HIS A 429 0.70 11.26 -23.78
C HIS A 429 -0.17 10.70 -24.92
N ARG A 430 -1.12 11.49 -25.45
CA ARG A 430 -2.00 11.06 -26.56
C ARG A 430 -1.24 10.89 -27.88
N LEU A 431 -0.16 11.64 -28.10
CA LEU A 431 0.68 11.48 -29.29
C LEU A 431 1.53 10.20 -29.25
N LEU A 432 1.99 9.82 -28.06
CA LEU A 432 2.88 8.68 -27.82
C LEU A 432 2.15 7.39 -27.42
N GLU A 433 0.82 7.42 -27.32
CA GLU A 433 -0.04 6.29 -26.91
C GLU A 433 0.34 5.71 -25.53
N PHE A 434 0.70 6.60 -24.59
CA PHE A 434 1.26 6.29 -23.27
C PHE A 434 0.39 6.81 -22.11
#